data_AF-A0AAU6DRY5-F1
#
_entry.id   AF-A0AAU6DRY5-F1
#
_cell.length_a   1.000
_cell.length_b   1.000
_cell.length_c   1.000
_cell.angle_alpha   90.00
_cell.angle_beta   90.00
_cell.angle_gamma   90.00
#
_symmetry.space_group_name_H-M   'P 1'
#
loop_
_entity.id
_entity.type
_entity.pdbx_description
1 polymer ?
#
loop_
_entity_poly.entity_id
_entity_poly.type
_entity_poly.pdbx_seq_one_letter_code
_entity_poly.pdbx_strand_id
1 'polypeptide(L)'
;MNSEHAERLVTALRARGVMAHVAEVGVYQFGVRVVIDWNIEAVWDTDGAAGLDAQVLSDGMLVGFVPHIAGSEDFTEQQLVDAIATTSYSTEGLRPPPGTGTTTRTSPTPSTGTGTGSAAGGPDRPDGQGQEPAAAPPPPPAGPRPASPGHRRPRSRWWQR
;
A
#
# COMPACT_ATOMS: atom_id res chain seq x y z
N MET A 1 13.31 5.12 -2.04
CA MET A 1 14.71 4.68 -2.20
C MET A 1 15.29 4.94 -3.62
N ASN A 2 16.62 5.01 -3.78
CA ASN A 2 17.31 5.14 -5.10
C ASN A 2 17.80 3.79 -5.66
N SER A 3 18.06 3.71 -6.98
CA SER A 3 18.45 2.47 -7.67
C SER A 3 19.73 1.82 -7.14
N GLU A 4 20.81 2.58 -7.00
CA GLU A 4 22.10 2.03 -6.52
C GLU A 4 21.98 1.45 -5.11
N HIS A 5 21.18 2.09 -4.25
CA HIS A 5 20.94 1.61 -2.90
C HIS A 5 20.11 0.32 -2.93
N ALA A 6 19.05 0.27 -3.75
CA ALA A 6 18.25 -0.94 -3.95
C ALA A 6 19.09 -2.12 -4.45
N GLU A 7 20.00 -1.88 -5.40
CA GLU A 7 20.91 -2.90 -5.94
C GLU A 7 21.86 -3.45 -4.86
N ARG A 8 22.40 -2.59 -3.99
CA ARG A 8 23.25 -3.01 -2.87
C ARG A 8 22.49 -3.87 -1.88
N LEU A 9 21.27 -3.46 -1.49
CA LEU A 9 20.43 -4.25 -0.59
C LEU A 9 20.06 -5.61 -1.20
N VAL A 10 19.65 -5.64 -2.47
CA VAL A 10 19.35 -6.89 -3.18
C VAL A 10 20.55 -7.82 -3.23
N THR A 11 21.74 -7.28 -3.49
CA THR A 11 22.98 -8.06 -3.51
C THR A 11 23.27 -8.67 -2.14
N ALA A 12 23.15 -7.88 -1.07
CA ALA A 12 23.36 -8.34 0.29
C ALA A 12 22.32 -9.37 0.75
N LEU A 13 21.05 -9.19 0.38
CA LEU A 13 19.97 -10.14 0.68
C LEU A 13 20.18 -11.47 -0.05
N ARG A 14 20.55 -11.43 -1.33
CA ARG A 14 20.87 -12.64 -2.10
C ARG A 14 22.05 -13.41 -1.53
N ALA A 15 23.07 -12.70 -1.03
CA ALA A 15 24.21 -13.33 -0.36
C ALA A 15 23.79 -14.11 0.91
N ARG A 16 22.64 -13.76 1.52
CA ARG A 16 22.03 -14.45 2.66
C ARG A 16 21.02 -15.54 2.25
N GLY A 17 20.85 -15.80 0.97
CA GLY A 17 19.90 -16.79 0.45
C GLY A 17 18.46 -16.27 0.28
N VAL A 18 18.22 -14.97 0.43
CA VAL A 18 16.90 -14.36 0.19
C VAL A 18 16.71 -14.12 -1.31
N MET A 19 15.58 -14.56 -1.85
CA MET A 19 15.21 -14.30 -3.24
C MET A 19 14.74 -12.85 -3.42
N ALA A 20 15.69 -11.93 -3.56
CA ALA A 20 15.42 -10.51 -3.72
C ALA A 20 15.65 -10.01 -5.16
N HIS A 21 14.92 -8.98 -5.58
CA HIS A 21 15.03 -8.30 -6.88
C HIS A 21 14.85 -6.80 -6.67
N VAL A 22 15.46 -5.98 -7.53
CA VAL A 22 15.13 -4.56 -7.58
C VAL A 22 13.73 -4.43 -8.17
N ALA A 23 12.87 -3.65 -7.50
CA ALA A 23 11.54 -3.32 -7.98
C ALA A 23 11.52 -1.88 -8.50
N GLU A 24 10.93 -1.66 -9.67
CA GLU A 24 10.59 -0.33 -10.15
C GLU A 24 9.12 -0.09 -9.77
N VAL A 25 8.91 0.58 -8.64
CA VAL A 25 7.55 0.81 -8.09
C VAL A 25 6.88 2.05 -8.71
N GLY A 26 7.67 2.91 -9.36
CA GLY A 26 7.20 4.10 -10.06
C GLY A 26 8.31 4.78 -10.84
N VAL A 27 8.00 5.92 -11.44
CA VAL A 27 9.00 6.72 -12.17
C VAL A 27 10.00 7.30 -11.17
N TYR A 28 11.26 6.86 -11.26
CA TYR A 28 12.34 7.16 -10.29
C TYR A 28 12.10 6.66 -8.86
N GLN A 29 11.19 5.71 -8.66
CA GLN A 29 10.97 5.08 -7.36
C GLN A 29 11.38 3.63 -7.44
N PHE A 30 12.35 3.27 -6.61
CA PHE A 30 12.94 1.93 -6.56
C PHE A 30 12.61 1.27 -5.23
N GLY A 31 12.40 -0.04 -5.26
CA GLY A 31 12.07 -0.89 -4.13
C GLY A 31 12.95 -2.15 -4.10
N VAL A 32 12.90 -2.90 -3.01
CA VAL A 32 13.40 -4.27 -2.92
C VAL A 32 12.22 -5.21 -2.90
N ARG A 33 12.06 -6.03 -3.95
CA ARG A 33 11.08 -7.11 -4.00
C ARG A 33 11.69 -8.39 -3.45
N VAL A 34 11.09 -8.98 -2.43
CA VAL A 34 11.42 -10.28 -1.85
C VAL A 34 10.35 -11.28 -2.24
N VAL A 35 10.74 -12.38 -2.88
CA VAL A 35 9.85 -13.50 -3.18
C VAL A 35 9.72 -14.36 -1.93
N ILE A 36 8.51 -14.48 -1.40
CA ILE A 36 8.21 -15.27 -0.19
C ILE A 36 7.73 -16.67 -0.58
N ASP A 37 6.83 -16.74 -1.57
CA ASP A 37 6.30 -17.97 -2.15
C ASP A 37 6.03 -17.75 -3.65
N TRP A 38 5.54 -18.76 -4.37
CA TRP A 38 5.39 -18.77 -5.82
C TRP A 38 4.58 -17.60 -6.39
N ASN A 39 3.58 -17.11 -5.64
CA ASN A 39 2.76 -15.95 -6.00
C ASN A 39 2.78 -14.84 -4.96
N ILE A 40 3.54 -15.00 -3.87
CA ILE A 40 3.59 -14.04 -2.76
C ILE A 40 4.92 -13.30 -2.77
N GLU A 41 4.85 -11.98 -2.82
CA GLU A 41 6.00 -11.10 -2.88
C GLU A 41 5.85 -9.96 -1.87
N ALA A 42 6.92 -9.61 -1.16
CA ALA A 42 6.98 -8.38 -0.38
C ALA A 42 7.77 -7.32 -1.14
N VAL A 43 7.19 -6.15 -1.36
CA VAL A 43 7.87 -4.98 -1.91
C VAL A 43 8.19 -4.04 -0.76
N TRP A 44 9.48 -3.93 -0.47
CA TRP A 44 10.03 -3.00 0.50
C TRP A 44 10.45 -1.71 -0.20
N ASP A 45 10.16 -0.58 0.40
CA ASP A 45 10.74 0.71 0.02
C ASP A 45 11.18 1.45 1.29
N THR A 46 12.05 2.42 1.09
CA THR A 46 12.36 3.46 2.06
C THR A 46 12.05 4.78 1.37
N ASP A 47 10.79 5.21 1.43
CA ASP A 47 10.36 6.50 0.88
C ASP A 47 10.74 7.66 1.83
N GLY A 48 11.98 7.67 2.31
CA GLY A 48 12.72 8.84 2.79
C GLY A 48 12.21 9.55 4.06
N ALA A 49 11.00 9.28 4.54
CA ALA A 49 10.43 9.96 5.71
C ALA A 49 9.67 9.04 6.68
N ALA A 50 9.15 7.90 6.21
CA ALA A 50 8.34 6.99 7.01
C ALA A 50 9.08 5.69 7.38
N GLY A 51 10.41 5.63 7.27
CA GLY A 51 11.20 4.44 7.60
C GLY A 51 11.03 3.28 6.63
N LEU A 52 11.35 2.08 7.09
CA LEU A 52 11.29 0.81 6.37
C LEU A 52 9.92 0.16 6.62
N ASP A 53 9.17 -0.02 5.54
CA ASP A 53 7.93 -0.78 5.49
C ASP A 53 7.87 -1.65 4.22
N ALA A 54 6.87 -2.56 4.19
CA ALA A 54 6.67 -3.42 3.05
C ALA A 54 5.20 -3.62 2.73
N GLN A 55 4.91 -3.76 1.45
CA GLN A 55 3.63 -4.23 0.96
C GLN A 55 3.74 -5.69 0.53
N VAL A 56 2.84 -6.55 0.98
CA VAL A 56 2.78 -7.95 0.60
C VAL A 56 1.72 -8.13 -0.47
N LEU A 57 2.13 -8.61 -1.64
CA LEU A 57 1.30 -8.86 -2.80
C LEU A 57 1.15 -10.35 -3.03
N SER A 58 -0.06 -10.80 -3.34
CA SER A 58 -0.35 -12.14 -3.83
C SER A 58 -0.97 -12.03 -5.22
N ASP A 59 -0.38 -12.66 -6.23
CA ASP A 59 -0.79 -12.53 -7.64
C ASP A 59 -0.90 -11.05 -8.10
N GLY A 60 -0.02 -10.20 -7.58
CA GLY A 60 -0.01 -8.77 -7.85
C GLY A 60 -1.09 -7.95 -7.14
N MET A 61 -1.94 -8.58 -6.32
CA MET A 61 -2.93 -7.89 -5.47
C MET A 61 -2.38 -7.70 -4.06
N LEU A 62 -2.54 -6.49 -3.50
CA LEU A 62 -2.15 -6.20 -2.12
C LEU A 62 -2.96 -7.07 -1.16
N VAL A 63 -2.29 -7.95 -0.43
CA VAL A 63 -2.89 -8.81 0.58
C VAL A 63 -2.53 -8.39 2.00
N GLY A 64 -1.48 -7.60 2.20
CA GLY A 64 -1.17 -7.04 3.51
C GLY A 64 0.08 -6.17 3.51
N PHE A 65 0.55 -5.84 4.70
CA PHE A 65 1.71 -4.96 4.87
C PHE A 65 2.56 -5.41 6.07
N VAL A 66 3.86 -5.16 5.98
CA VAL A 66 4.74 -5.13 7.14
C VAL A 66 4.62 -3.73 7.74
N PRO A 67 4.22 -3.59 9.01
CA PRO A 67 4.15 -2.29 9.65
C PRO A 67 5.50 -1.58 9.60
N HIS A 68 5.45 -0.26 9.52
CA HIS A 68 6.62 0.58 9.70
C HIS A 68 7.42 0.16 10.95
N ILE A 69 8.72 0.00 10.76
CA ILE A 69 9.65 -0.30 11.85
C ILE A 69 10.15 1.02 12.45
N ALA A 70 9.72 1.36 13.67
CA ALA A 70 10.14 2.60 14.32
C ALA A 70 11.68 2.71 14.46
N GLY A 71 12.25 3.86 14.09
CA GLY A 71 13.70 4.11 14.13
C GLY A 71 14.46 3.56 12.92
N SER A 72 13.76 3.01 11.93
CA SER A 72 14.38 2.49 10.70
C SER A 72 14.79 3.56 9.70
N GLU A 73 14.45 4.83 9.97
CA GLU A 73 14.91 5.98 9.17
C GLU A 73 16.43 6.12 9.22
N ASP A 74 17.03 5.73 10.35
CA ASP A 74 18.47 5.81 10.63
C ASP A 74 19.18 4.46 10.47
N PHE A 75 18.50 3.42 9.96
CA PHE A 75 19.12 2.11 9.81
C PHE A 75 20.25 2.14 8.79
N THR A 76 21.37 1.53 9.17
CA THR A 76 22.43 1.21 8.23
C THR A 76 21.96 0.18 7.21
N GLU A 77 22.64 0.11 6.06
CA GLU A 77 22.34 -0.91 5.02
C GLU A 77 22.34 -2.34 5.61
N GLN A 78 23.24 -2.65 6.54
CA GLN A 78 23.25 -3.96 7.21
C GLN A 78 22.02 -4.18 8.09
N GLN A 79 21.57 -3.16 8.83
CA GLN A 79 20.35 -3.25 9.64
C GLN A 79 19.10 -3.37 8.78
N LEU A 80 19.03 -2.68 7.64
CA LEU A 80 17.95 -2.85 6.66
C LEU A 80 17.91 -4.29 6.13
N VAL A 81 19.07 -4.82 5.70
CA VAL A 81 19.18 -6.21 5.22
C VAL A 81 18.79 -7.20 6.31
N ASP A 82 19.16 -6.94 7.56
CA ASP A 82 18.81 -7.80 8.69
C ASP A 82 17.32 -7.76 9.04
N ALA A 83 16.72 -6.58 9.07
CA ALA A 83 15.30 -6.41 9.26
C ALA A 83 14.51 -7.14 8.16
N ILE A 84 14.85 -6.93 6.89
CA ILE A 84 14.16 -7.56 5.76
C ILE A 84 14.29 -9.09 5.79
N ALA A 85 15.49 -9.60 6.12
CA ALA A 85 15.76 -11.04 6.14
C ALA A 85 15.12 -11.77 7.33
N THR A 86 14.95 -11.09 8.47
CA THR A 86 14.36 -11.68 9.69
C THR A 86 12.86 -11.43 9.83
N THR A 87 12.29 -10.58 8.98
CA THR A 87 10.86 -10.28 8.99
C THR A 87 10.04 -11.53 8.70
N SER A 88 9.12 -11.84 9.62
CA SER A 88 8.12 -12.89 9.43
C SER A 88 6.94 -12.36 8.63
N TYR A 89 6.79 -12.83 7.40
CA TYR A 89 5.66 -12.52 6.53
C TYR A 89 4.46 -13.42 6.89
N SER A 90 3.90 -13.23 8.09
CA SER A 90 2.80 -14.05 8.57
C SER A 90 1.51 -13.71 7.83
N THR A 91 0.84 -14.71 7.26
CA THR A 91 -0.47 -14.54 6.62
C THR A 91 -1.56 -14.04 7.58
N GLU A 92 -1.39 -14.21 8.89
CA GLU A 92 -2.29 -13.68 9.92
C GLU A 92 -2.21 -12.14 10.02
N GLY A 93 -1.06 -11.55 9.70
CA GLY A 93 -0.87 -10.09 9.59
C GLY A 93 -1.44 -9.49 8.31
N LEU A 94 -1.85 -10.33 7.34
CA LEU A 94 -2.57 -9.96 6.12
C LEU A 94 -4.05 -9.69 6.37
N ARG A 95 -4.53 -9.92 7.59
CA ARG A 95 -5.83 -9.41 7.99
C ARG A 95 -5.66 -7.90 8.22
N PRO A 96 -6.48 -7.03 7.61
CA PRO A 96 -6.68 -5.70 8.17
C PRO A 96 -6.90 -5.89 9.67
N PRO A 97 -6.39 -5.01 10.56
CA PRO A 97 -6.83 -5.05 11.96
C PRO A 97 -8.34 -5.21 11.89
N PRO A 98 -8.95 -6.20 12.59
CA PRO A 98 -10.40 -6.29 12.61
C PRO A 98 -10.82 -4.88 12.92
N GLY A 99 -11.45 -4.21 11.94
CA GLY A 99 -11.70 -2.78 12.04
C GLY A 99 -12.24 -2.60 13.43
N THR A 100 -11.75 -1.61 14.17
CA THR A 100 -12.27 -1.28 15.49
C THR A 100 -13.75 -0.99 15.32
N GLY A 101 -14.56 -2.04 15.21
CA GLY A 101 -15.93 -2.13 15.59
C GLY A 101 -15.80 -1.89 17.07
N THR A 102 -15.78 -0.60 17.40
CA THR A 102 -16.36 -0.10 18.62
C THR A 102 -17.55 -1.01 18.85
N THR A 103 -17.35 -1.93 19.79
CA THR A 103 -18.36 -2.36 20.75
C THR A 103 -19.73 -1.90 20.33
N THR A 104 -20.53 -2.85 19.84
CA THR A 104 -21.98 -2.87 20.00
C THR A 104 -22.44 -1.74 20.90
N ARG A 105 -22.81 -0.61 20.30
CA ARG A 105 -23.66 0.36 20.97
C ARG A 105 -24.98 -0.37 21.12
N THR A 106 -25.14 -1.07 22.23
CA THR A 106 -26.45 -1.38 22.79
C THR A 106 -27.13 -0.03 22.93
N SER A 107 -27.94 0.33 21.93
CA SER A 107 -28.87 1.43 22.02
C SER A 107 -29.76 1.15 23.23
N PRO A 108 -29.72 1.94 24.31
CA PRO A 108 -30.80 1.90 25.26
C PRO A 108 -32.09 2.35 24.55
N THR A 109 -33.15 1.59 24.79
CA THR A 109 -34.56 1.80 24.45
C THR A 109 -34.99 3.27 24.27
N PRO A 110 -35.87 3.58 23.28
CA PRO A 110 -36.53 4.87 23.24
C PRO A 110 -37.50 5.00 24.43
N SER A 111 -37.13 5.82 25.40
CA SER A 111 -38.06 6.32 26.41
C SER A 111 -39.02 7.31 25.75
N THR A 112 -40.30 6.95 25.71
CA THR A 112 -41.41 7.83 25.34
C THR A 112 -41.46 9.02 26.29
N GLY A 113 -40.89 10.15 25.86
CA GLY A 113 -40.92 11.42 26.56
C GLY A 113 -41.80 12.42 25.80
N THR A 114 -43.05 12.52 26.24
CA THR A 114 -44.01 13.57 25.86
C THR A 114 -43.43 14.94 26.21
N GLY A 115 -43.30 15.83 25.21
CA GLY A 115 -42.78 17.19 25.38
C GLY A 115 -43.42 18.13 24.37
N THR A 116 -44.56 18.67 24.76
CA THR A 116 -45.34 19.72 24.09
C THR A 116 -44.63 21.08 24.14
N GLY A 117 -44.70 21.86 23.06
CA GLY A 117 -44.32 23.29 23.01
C GLY A 117 -43.63 23.66 21.70
N SER A 118 -44.33 24.03 20.62
CA SER A 118 -44.97 25.33 20.35
C SER A 118 -43.99 26.47 19.99
N ALA A 119 -44.31 27.08 18.84
CA ALA A 119 -44.13 28.48 18.46
C ALA A 119 -43.00 28.88 17.49
N ALA A 120 -43.48 29.22 16.28
CA ALA A 120 -43.29 30.49 15.57
C ALA A 120 -41.98 30.79 14.81
N GLY A 121 -42.15 31.05 13.50
CA GLY A 121 -41.90 32.41 13.02
C GLY A 121 -40.94 32.63 11.84
N GLY A 122 -41.39 32.33 10.62
CA GLY A 122 -41.14 33.11 9.38
C GLY A 122 -39.69 33.42 8.91
N PRO A 123 -39.52 34.24 7.87
CA PRO A 123 -39.88 33.88 6.49
C PRO A 123 -38.74 34.12 5.46
N ASP A 124 -38.89 33.47 4.30
CA ASP A 124 -38.69 33.95 2.92
C ASP A 124 -37.65 35.07 2.63
N ARG A 125 -36.58 34.77 1.86
CA ARG A 125 -36.12 35.51 0.65
C ARG A 125 -34.80 34.96 0.02
N PRO A 126 -34.38 35.36 -1.20
CA PRO A 126 -34.26 34.43 -2.33
C PRO A 126 -32.89 34.47 -3.08
N ASP A 127 -32.82 33.65 -4.13
CA ASP A 127 -32.04 33.76 -5.38
C ASP A 127 -30.61 34.34 -5.41
N GLY A 128 -29.70 33.48 -5.89
CA GLY A 128 -28.96 33.78 -7.11
C GLY A 128 -27.54 34.32 -6.95
N GLN A 129 -26.55 33.46 -7.19
CA GLN A 129 -25.35 33.82 -7.96
C GLN A 129 -24.67 32.55 -8.50
N GLY A 130 -24.61 32.46 -9.82
CA GLY A 130 -24.12 31.31 -10.56
C GLY A 130 -22.62 31.07 -10.38
N GLN A 131 -22.25 29.80 -10.26
CA GLN A 131 -20.90 29.33 -10.52
C GLN A 131 -20.83 28.92 -11.99
N GLU A 132 -20.15 29.73 -12.81
CA GLU A 132 -19.66 29.29 -14.12
C GLU A 132 -18.69 28.12 -13.90
N PRO A 133 -18.87 26.96 -14.58
CA PRO A 133 -17.86 25.92 -14.55
C PRO A 133 -16.68 26.36 -15.42
N ALA A 134 -15.53 26.59 -14.81
CA ALA A 134 -14.27 26.76 -15.51
C ALA A 134 -14.04 25.56 -16.44
N ALA A 135 -13.85 25.85 -17.72
CA ALA A 135 -13.60 24.86 -18.76
C ALA A 135 -12.43 23.94 -18.39
N ALA A 136 -12.65 22.63 -18.48
CA ALA A 136 -11.63 21.61 -18.25
C ALA A 136 -10.45 21.78 -19.24
N PRO A 137 -9.19 21.58 -18.80
CA PRO A 137 -8.05 21.60 -19.70
C PRO A 137 -8.13 20.42 -20.70
N PRO A 138 -7.60 20.59 -21.93
CA PRO A 138 -7.62 19.53 -22.94
C PRO A 138 -6.75 18.34 -22.51
N PRO A 139 -7.10 17.10 -22.93
CA PRO A 139 -6.31 15.92 -22.59
C PRO A 139 -4.94 15.93 -23.28
N PRO A 140 -3.91 15.32 -22.68
CA PRO A 140 -2.60 15.18 -23.30
C PRO A 140 -2.66 14.24 -24.53
N PRO A 141 -1.73 14.40 -25.50
CA PRO A 141 -1.69 13.55 -26.69
C PRO A 141 -1.41 12.09 -26.33
N ALA A 142 -2.13 11.17 -26.98
CA ALA A 142 -1.98 9.74 -26.81
C ALA A 142 -0.56 9.28 -27.21
N GLY A 143 0.19 8.76 -26.23
CA GLY A 143 1.49 8.12 -26.47
C GLY A 143 1.36 6.84 -27.33
N PRO A 144 2.47 6.36 -27.91
CA PRO A 144 2.46 5.23 -28.82
C PRO A 144 2.05 3.93 -28.11
N ARG A 145 1.22 3.15 -28.81
CA ARG A 145 0.65 1.86 -28.36
C ARG A 145 1.78 0.85 -28.12
N PRO A 146 1.77 0.09 -27.01
CA PRO A 146 2.73 -1.00 -26.83
C PRO A 146 2.45 -2.14 -27.81
N ALA A 147 3.53 -2.69 -28.38
CA ALA A 147 3.50 -3.86 -29.24
C ALA A 147 3.08 -5.11 -28.44
N SER A 148 2.25 -5.95 -29.07
CA SER A 148 1.71 -7.19 -28.50
C SER A 148 2.81 -8.21 -28.14
N PRO A 149 2.59 -9.05 -27.11
CA PRO A 149 3.63 -9.92 -26.55
C PRO A 149 3.85 -11.17 -27.41
N GLY A 150 5.09 -11.34 -27.86
CA GLY A 150 5.55 -12.57 -28.51
C GLY A 150 5.77 -13.69 -27.49
N HIS A 151 5.06 -14.80 -27.68
CA HIS A 151 5.22 -16.05 -26.95
C HIS A 151 6.67 -16.56 -26.92
N ARG A 152 7.19 -16.90 -25.74
CA ARG A 152 8.13 -18.02 -25.55
C ARG A 152 7.83 -18.80 -24.26
N ARG A 153 8.15 -20.09 -24.39
CA ARG A 153 7.65 -21.28 -23.67
C ARG A 153 8.42 -21.59 -22.36
N PRO A 154 7.91 -22.54 -21.54
CA PRO A 154 8.26 -22.71 -20.13
C PRO A 154 9.35 -23.76 -19.91
N ARG A 155 10.23 -23.53 -18.92
CA ARG A 155 11.22 -24.46 -18.31
C ARG A 155 11.70 -23.80 -16.99
N SER A 156 11.88 -24.41 -15.82
CA SER A 156 11.75 -25.78 -15.31
C SER A 156 11.90 -25.72 -13.77
N ARG A 157 11.13 -26.57 -13.08
CA ARG A 157 11.37 -27.26 -11.78
C ARG A 157 12.73 -27.01 -11.11
N TRP A 158 12.79 -26.58 -9.83
CA TRP A 158 13.73 -27.09 -8.79
C TRP A 158 13.19 -26.81 -7.34
N TRP A 159 12.64 -27.81 -6.62
CA TRP A 159 13.06 -28.48 -5.35
C TRP A 159 13.13 -27.58 -4.08
N GLN A 160 12.31 -27.78 -3.04
CA GLN A 160 12.38 -28.83 -1.99
C GLN A 160 13.80 -29.04 -1.42
N ARG A 161 14.10 -28.40 -0.27
CA ARG A 161 14.63 -29.05 0.94
C ARG A 161 14.64 -28.12 2.14
#